data_AF-K1SWB1-F1
#
_entry.id   AF-K1SWB1-F1
#
_cell.length_a   1.000
_cell.length_b   1.000
_cell.length_c   1.000
_cell.angle_alpha   90.00
_cell.angle_beta   90.00
_cell.angle_gamma   90.00
#
_symmetry.space_group_name_H-M   'P 1'
#
loop_
_entity.id
_entity.type
_entity.pdbx_description
1 polymer ?
#
loop_
_entity_poly.entity_id
_entity_poly.type
_entity_poly.pdbx_seq_one_letter_code
_entity_poly.pdbx_strand_id
1 'polypeptide(L)'
;EKIGVMYGNPETTPGGRALKFYASVRIEVRKGEKIVDGGEIIGYTTKCKVVKNKVAPPFKETQFDMIFGEGISRLGEIITMGEELGFIKKSGAWYSYNGERLGQGKEKTKKFLKENDDLRLEIEGKIKENMSKLDMSASEDGEGTDNADTSESAAENELMEIGDEAAKADAPAPAPAPRKRVQQRRALLWRQTATSRNFRLRISADVIYG
;
A
#
# COMPACT_ATOMS: atom_id res chain seq x y z
N GLU A 1 -15.04 -29.92 15.68
CA GLU A 1 -13.82 -29.10 15.83
C GLU A 1 -12.88 -29.49 14.70
N LYS A 2 -12.38 -28.56 13.89
CA LYS A 2 -11.55 -28.88 12.71
C LYS A 2 -10.09 -28.90 13.16
N ILE A 3 -9.61 -30.07 13.55
CA ILE A 3 -8.18 -30.34 13.79
C ILE A 3 -7.70 -31.10 12.54
N GLY A 4 -6.73 -30.54 11.79
CA GLY A 4 -6.11 -31.21 10.63
C GLY A 4 -6.58 -30.77 9.24
N VAL A 5 -6.90 -29.50 9.03
CA VAL A 5 -7.25 -28.99 7.68
C VAL A 5 -6.00 -28.57 6.93
N MET A 6 -5.69 -29.24 5.81
CA MET A 6 -4.58 -28.89 4.89
C MET A 6 -4.94 -27.80 3.87
N TYR A 7 -6.22 -27.41 3.74
CA TYR A 7 -6.67 -26.40 2.76
C TYR A 7 -7.84 -25.53 3.25
N GLY A 8 -7.73 -24.20 3.06
CA GLY A 8 -8.72 -23.18 3.46
C GLY A 8 -8.27 -22.27 4.63
N ASN A 9 -9.06 -21.23 4.97
CA ASN A 9 -8.73 -20.32 6.09
C ASN A 9 -8.78 -21.09 7.43
N PRO A 10 -7.66 -21.20 8.18
CA PRO A 10 -7.60 -21.93 9.45
C PRO A 10 -8.37 -21.25 10.60
N GLU A 11 -8.76 -19.99 10.45
CA GLU A 11 -9.43 -19.23 11.50
C GLU A 11 -10.84 -19.77 11.81
N THR A 12 -11.01 -20.28 13.03
CA THR A 12 -12.31 -20.74 13.56
C THR A 12 -12.69 -19.91 14.78
N THR A 13 -13.90 -19.35 14.77
CA THR A 13 -14.49 -18.68 15.94
C THR A 13 -14.89 -19.73 16.99
N PRO A 14 -14.56 -19.53 18.28
CA PRO A 14 -15.03 -20.40 19.36
C PRO A 14 -16.57 -20.33 19.49
N GLY A 15 -17.17 -21.33 20.15
CA GLY A 15 -18.64 -21.40 20.32
C GLY A 15 -19.39 -22.25 19.27
N GLY A 16 -18.66 -23.14 18.58
CA GLY A 16 -19.25 -24.10 17.65
C GLY A 16 -19.79 -23.49 16.36
N ARG A 17 -20.75 -24.17 15.71
CA ARG A 17 -21.29 -23.74 14.40
C ARG A 17 -22.54 -22.88 14.51
N ALA A 18 -23.24 -22.90 15.65
CA ALA A 18 -24.54 -22.24 15.82
C ALA A 18 -24.46 -20.73 15.54
N LEU A 19 -23.46 -20.04 16.09
CA LEU A 19 -23.28 -18.59 15.91
C LEU A 19 -23.19 -18.19 14.43
N LYS A 20 -22.56 -19.03 13.59
CA LYS A 20 -22.41 -18.76 12.15
C LYS A 20 -23.78 -18.73 11.44
N PHE A 21 -24.75 -19.53 11.88
CA PHE A 21 -26.08 -19.62 11.27
C PHE A 21 -27.06 -18.58 11.84
N TYR A 22 -27.05 -18.40 13.16
CA TYR A 22 -27.98 -17.51 13.85
C TYR A 22 -27.62 -16.02 13.73
N ALA A 23 -26.34 -15.66 13.65
CA ALA A 23 -25.96 -14.24 13.51
C ALA A 23 -26.56 -13.60 12.25
N SER A 24 -27.19 -12.44 12.41
CA SER A 24 -27.72 -11.63 11.30
C SER A 24 -26.62 -10.89 10.55
N VAL A 25 -25.61 -10.40 11.28
CA VAL A 25 -24.43 -9.73 10.73
C VAL A 25 -23.18 -10.33 11.39
N ARG A 26 -22.14 -10.58 10.59
CA ARG A 26 -20.82 -10.98 11.08
C ARG A 26 -19.77 -10.05 10.46
N ILE A 27 -19.02 -9.40 11.33
CA ILE A 27 -17.94 -8.50 10.95
C ILE A 27 -16.63 -9.16 11.37
N GLU A 28 -15.72 -9.25 10.42
CA GLU A 28 -14.35 -9.63 10.66
C GLU A 28 -13.52 -8.36 10.82
N VAL A 29 -12.87 -8.22 11.97
CA VAL A 29 -12.06 -7.05 12.32
C VAL A 29 -10.61 -7.47 12.31
N ARG A 30 -9.81 -6.83 11.46
CA ARG A 30 -8.36 -7.05 11.37
C ARG A 30 -7.62 -5.75 11.68
N LYS A 31 -6.58 -5.87 12.48
CA LYS A 31 -5.63 -4.79 12.74
C LYS A 31 -4.84 -4.51 11.46
N GLY A 32 -4.81 -3.25 11.05
CA GLY A 32 -4.05 -2.77 9.89
C GLY A 32 -2.82 -1.97 10.29
N GLU A 33 -2.61 -0.85 9.61
CA GLU A 33 -1.39 -0.04 9.69
C GLU A 33 -1.24 0.68 11.03
N LYS A 34 0.01 0.89 11.44
CA LYS A 34 0.33 1.67 12.66
C LYS A 34 0.26 3.16 12.34
N ILE A 35 -0.45 3.90 13.17
CA ILE A 35 -0.49 5.35 13.11
C ILE A 35 0.55 5.87 14.10
N VAL A 36 1.59 6.51 13.56
CA VAL A 36 2.68 7.10 14.34
C VAL A 36 2.63 8.61 14.17
N ASP A 37 2.66 9.33 15.28
CA ASP A 37 2.80 10.79 15.29
C ASP A 37 3.93 11.15 16.26
N GLY A 38 4.84 12.01 15.82
CA GLY A 38 5.98 12.44 16.64
C GLY A 38 6.95 11.33 17.12
N GLY A 39 6.81 10.10 16.62
CA GLY A 39 7.61 8.93 17.07
C GLY A 39 6.89 7.99 18.04
N GLU A 40 5.69 8.35 18.50
CA GLU A 40 4.84 7.50 19.35
C GLU A 40 3.73 6.83 18.54
N ILE A 41 3.36 5.60 18.91
CA ILE A 41 2.26 4.87 18.27
C ILE A 41 0.96 5.35 18.91
N ILE A 42 0.23 6.21 18.19
CA ILE A 42 -1.03 6.80 18.66
C ILE A 42 -2.23 5.88 18.41
N GLY A 43 -2.12 4.96 17.45
CA GLY A 43 -3.21 4.06 17.14
C GLY A 43 -2.94 3.08 16.00
N TYR A 44 -4.00 2.43 15.56
CA TYR A 44 -4.00 1.52 14.42
C TYR A 44 -5.17 1.80 13.51
N THR A 45 -4.90 1.79 12.21
CA THR A 45 -5.97 1.74 11.23
C THR A 45 -6.54 0.31 11.21
N THR A 46 -7.84 0.18 11.36
CA THR A 46 -8.55 -1.10 11.48
C THR A 46 -9.37 -1.36 10.23
N LYS A 47 -9.25 -2.57 9.67
CA LYS A 47 -10.03 -3.01 8.52
C LYS A 47 -11.18 -3.89 9.00
N CYS A 48 -12.38 -3.58 8.57
CA CYS A 48 -13.59 -4.32 8.90
C CYS A 48 -14.23 -4.86 7.62
N LYS A 49 -14.37 -6.18 7.54
CA LYS A 49 -15.03 -6.87 6.43
C LYS A 49 -16.34 -7.47 6.90
N VAL A 50 -17.43 -7.21 6.20
CA VAL A 50 -18.72 -7.82 6.49
C VAL A 50 -18.79 -9.20 5.84
N VAL A 51 -18.44 -10.25 6.58
CA VAL A 51 -18.41 -11.64 6.08
C VAL A 51 -19.81 -12.23 5.92
N LYS A 52 -20.78 -11.78 6.72
CA LYS A 52 -22.17 -12.20 6.60
C LYS A 52 -23.08 -10.99 6.85
N ASN A 53 -24.04 -10.79 5.97
CA ASN A 53 -25.09 -9.80 6.14
C ASN A 53 -26.43 -10.39 5.65
N LYS A 54 -27.46 -10.40 6.51
CA LYS A 54 -28.82 -10.81 6.14
C LYS A 54 -29.73 -9.65 5.74
N VAL A 55 -29.30 -8.41 5.97
CA VAL A 55 -30.15 -7.21 5.82
C VAL A 55 -29.78 -6.40 4.57
N ALA A 56 -28.51 -6.42 4.17
CA ALA A 56 -28.00 -5.71 3.01
C ALA A 56 -26.91 -6.55 2.30
N PRO A 57 -26.35 -6.08 1.16
CA PRO A 57 -25.30 -6.80 0.45
C PRO A 57 -24.11 -7.14 1.38
N PRO A 58 -23.63 -8.40 1.37
CA PRO A 58 -22.45 -8.82 2.13
C PRO A 58 -21.15 -8.37 1.44
N PHE A 59 -20.02 -8.65 2.10
CA PHE A 59 -18.64 -8.45 1.61
C PHE A 59 -18.16 -7.02 1.43
N LYS A 60 -18.94 -6.01 1.86
CA LYS A 60 -18.45 -4.64 1.98
C LYS A 60 -17.30 -4.56 3.01
N GLU A 61 -16.28 -3.81 2.64
CA GLU A 61 -15.11 -3.52 3.48
C GLU A 61 -15.11 -2.04 3.85
N THR A 62 -14.68 -1.74 5.07
CA THR A 62 -14.50 -0.36 5.54
C THR A 62 -13.22 -0.28 6.37
N GLN A 63 -12.56 0.87 6.29
CA GLN A 63 -11.31 1.13 7.00
C GLN A 63 -11.47 2.41 7.81
N PHE A 64 -11.16 2.33 9.11
CA PHE A 64 -11.22 3.47 10.01
C PHE A 64 -10.04 3.49 10.97
N ASP A 65 -9.73 4.68 11.48
CA ASP A 65 -8.61 4.89 12.40
C ASP A 65 -9.07 4.70 13.85
N MET A 66 -8.38 3.81 14.57
CA MET A 66 -8.58 3.55 16.00
C MET A 66 -7.45 4.19 16.79
N ILE A 67 -7.76 5.24 17.54
CA ILE A 67 -6.83 6.02 18.37
C ILE A 67 -6.93 5.55 19.82
N PHE A 68 -5.80 5.35 20.50
CA PHE A 68 -5.81 4.97 21.92
C PHE A 68 -6.37 6.10 22.79
N GLY A 69 -7.28 5.76 23.71
CA GLY A 69 -7.92 6.72 24.62
C GLY A 69 -9.12 7.48 24.04
N GLU A 70 -9.22 7.65 22.73
CA GLU A 70 -10.35 8.30 22.05
C GLU A 70 -11.30 7.31 21.37
N GLY A 71 -10.78 6.15 20.94
CA GLY A 71 -11.55 5.13 20.22
C GLY A 71 -11.60 5.40 18.72
N ILE A 72 -12.78 5.28 18.11
CA ILE A 72 -12.98 5.44 16.66
C ILE A 72 -12.97 6.94 16.31
N SER A 73 -12.06 7.34 15.41
CA SER A 73 -11.92 8.74 15.02
C SER A 73 -12.95 9.15 13.96
N ARG A 74 -14.12 9.64 14.39
CA ARG A 74 -15.18 10.13 13.50
C ARG A 74 -14.71 11.23 12.54
N LEU A 75 -13.85 12.12 13.01
CA LEU A 75 -13.31 13.20 12.16
C LEU A 75 -12.40 12.65 11.04
N GLY A 76 -11.64 11.60 11.32
CA GLY A 76 -10.82 10.93 10.31
C GLY A 76 -11.66 10.22 9.25
N GLU A 77 -12.77 9.61 9.67
CA GLU A 77 -13.73 8.97 8.76
C GLU A 77 -14.42 9.99 7.84
N ILE A 78 -14.86 11.13 8.37
CA ILE A 78 -15.47 12.21 7.56
C ILE A 78 -14.51 12.69 6.47
N ILE A 79 -13.22 12.85 6.79
CA ILE A 79 -12.23 13.27 5.80
C ILE A 79 -12.03 12.20 4.72
N THR A 80 -11.94 10.93 5.12
CA THR A 80 -11.69 9.82 4.19
C THR A 80 -12.89 9.58 3.27
N MET A 81 -14.11 9.54 3.82
CA MET A 81 -15.34 9.46 3.02
C MET A 81 -15.55 10.70 2.15
N GLY A 82 -15.18 11.88 2.65
CA GLY A 82 -15.25 13.13 1.88
C GLY A 82 -14.26 13.16 0.71
N GLU A 83 -13.10 12.53 0.84
CA GLU A 83 -12.12 12.32 -0.25
C GLU A 83 -12.66 11.33 -1.28
N GLU A 84 -13.21 10.20 -0.84
CA GLU A 84 -13.81 9.17 -1.72
C GLU A 84 -15.00 9.70 -2.54
N LEU A 85 -15.87 10.50 -1.92
CA LEU A 85 -17.02 11.13 -2.58
C LEU A 85 -16.65 12.38 -3.39
N GLY A 86 -15.40 12.85 -3.30
CA GLY A 86 -14.90 14.03 -4.03
C GLY A 86 -15.34 15.40 -3.48
N PHE A 87 -15.94 15.45 -2.30
CA PHE A 87 -16.26 16.72 -1.61
C PHE A 87 -15.01 17.42 -1.10
N ILE A 88 -14.07 16.64 -0.56
CA ILE A 88 -12.78 17.12 -0.09
C ILE A 88 -11.76 16.81 -1.17
N LYS A 89 -11.11 17.85 -1.69
CA LYS A 89 -10.08 17.71 -2.71
C LYS A 89 -8.71 17.64 -2.05
N LYS A 90 -7.94 16.63 -2.41
CA LYS A 90 -6.55 16.47 -1.99
C LYS A 90 -5.61 16.96 -3.07
N SER A 91 -4.86 18.02 -2.77
CA SER A 91 -3.80 18.57 -3.63
C SER A 91 -2.45 18.24 -2.99
N GLY A 92 -1.92 17.06 -3.30
CA GLY A 92 -0.71 16.52 -2.68
C GLY A 92 -0.92 16.26 -1.18
N ALA A 93 -0.23 17.04 -0.34
CA ALA A 93 -0.39 16.98 1.12
C ALA A 93 -1.48 17.92 1.66
N TRP A 94 -2.12 18.74 0.82
CA TRP A 94 -3.12 19.72 1.24
C TRP A 94 -4.55 19.22 1.02
N TYR A 95 -5.41 19.46 2.01
CA TYR A 95 -6.85 19.22 1.91
C TYR A 95 -7.58 20.55 1.69
N SER A 96 -8.47 20.58 0.70
CA SER A 96 -9.28 21.74 0.37
C SER A 96 -10.76 21.37 0.27
N TYR A 97 -11.63 22.27 0.72
CA TYR A 97 -13.07 22.13 0.65
C TYR A 97 -13.67 23.41 0.06
N ASN A 98 -14.47 23.28 -1.01
CA ASN A 98 -15.09 24.42 -1.71
C ASN A 98 -14.14 25.60 -2.06
N GLY A 99 -12.84 25.33 -2.23
CA GLY A 99 -11.81 26.34 -2.52
C GLY A 99 -11.08 26.89 -1.30
N GLU A 100 -11.57 26.62 -0.09
CA GLU A 100 -10.87 26.93 1.16
C GLU A 100 -9.88 25.82 1.52
N ARG A 101 -8.72 26.20 2.05
CA ARG A 101 -7.68 25.26 2.48
C ARG A 101 -7.91 24.86 3.94
N LEU A 102 -8.27 23.61 4.17
CA LEU A 102 -8.51 23.06 5.50
C LEU A 102 -7.21 22.82 6.28
N GLY A 103 -6.16 22.39 5.58
CA GLY A 103 -4.88 22.11 6.23
C GLY A 103 -3.95 21.20 5.45
N GLN A 104 -2.73 21.05 5.97
CA GLN A 104 -1.72 20.14 5.45
C GLN A 104 -1.72 18.83 6.26
N GLY A 105 -2.00 17.71 5.59
CA GLY A 105 -2.08 16.39 6.21
C GLY A 105 -3.39 16.13 6.96
N LYS A 106 -3.69 14.85 7.23
CA LYS A 106 -4.95 14.45 7.88
C LYS A 106 -5.06 15.00 9.31
N GLU A 107 -3.97 15.04 10.07
CA GLU A 107 -3.98 15.50 11.47
C GLU A 107 -4.35 16.98 11.63
N LYS A 108 -3.81 17.86 10.78
CA LYS A 108 -4.17 19.29 10.84
C LYS A 108 -5.62 19.52 10.40
N THR A 109 -6.07 18.81 9.37
CA THR A 109 -7.46 18.86 8.92
C THR A 109 -8.42 18.39 10.01
N LYS A 110 -8.07 17.34 10.77
CA LYS A 110 -8.87 16.89 11.94
C LYS A 110 -8.98 17.98 13.01
N LYS A 111 -7.89 18.69 13.32
CA LYS A 111 -7.90 19.81 14.27
C LYS A 111 -8.80 20.94 13.77
N PHE A 112 -8.68 21.31 12.50
CA PHE A 112 -9.50 22.36 11.89
C PHE A 112 -11.00 22.03 11.91
N LEU A 113 -11.39 20.79 11.60
CA LEU A 113 -12.79 20.32 11.66
C LEU A 113 -13.32 20.14 13.09
N LYS A 114 -12.43 20.06 14.08
CA LYS A 114 -12.81 20.04 15.50
C LYS A 114 -13.11 21.44 16.03
N GLU A 115 -12.45 22.45 15.48
CA GLU A 115 -12.66 23.86 15.85
C GLU A 115 -13.86 24.47 15.11
N ASN A 116 -14.20 23.96 13.92
CA ASN A 116 -15.30 24.46 13.09
C ASN A 116 -16.42 23.43 12.95
N ASP A 117 -17.31 23.41 13.94
CA ASP A 117 -18.43 22.46 14.00
C ASP A 117 -19.47 22.64 12.88
N ASP A 118 -19.69 23.88 12.42
CA ASP A 118 -20.62 24.18 11.33
C ASP A 118 -20.19 23.52 10.01
N LEU A 119 -18.91 23.67 9.65
CA LEU A 119 -18.33 23.05 8.46
C LEU A 119 -18.35 21.54 8.55
N ARG A 120 -18.11 20.97 9.74
CA ARG A 120 -18.19 19.53 9.97
C ARG A 120 -19.59 19.00 9.67
N LEU A 121 -20.63 19.65 10.20
CA LEU A 121 -22.03 19.23 10.00
C LEU A 121 -22.47 19.37 8.54
N GLU A 122 -22.03 20.42 7.85
CA GLU A 122 -22.29 20.60 6.42
C GLU A 122 -21.69 19.45 5.59
N ILE A 123 -20.42 19.10 5.84
CA ILE A 123 -19.74 17.99 5.15
C ILE A 123 -20.43 16.66 5.48
N GLU A 124 -20.76 16.43 6.75
CA GLU A 124 -21.43 15.19 7.18
C GLU A 124 -22.83 15.04 6.54
N GLY A 125 -23.59 16.13 6.43
CA GLY A 125 -24.88 16.15 5.74
C GLY A 125 -24.75 15.75 4.27
N LYS A 126 -23.81 16.39 3.55
CA LYS A 126 -23.52 16.07 2.14
C LYS A 126 -23.08 14.63 1.95
N ILE A 127 -22.28 14.08 2.86
CA ILE A 127 -21.85 12.68 2.82
C ILE A 127 -23.06 11.75 2.99
N LYS A 128 -23.92 11.98 3.99
CA LYS A 128 -25.10 11.14 4.24
C LYS A 128 -26.09 11.14 3.07
N GLU A 129 -26.32 12.29 2.45
CA GLU A 129 -27.20 12.40 1.27
C GLU A 129 -26.65 11.63 0.06
N ASN A 130 -25.33 11.59 -0.09
CA ASN A 130 -24.66 10.95 -1.22
C ASN A 130 -24.17 9.53 -0.93
N MET A 131 -24.41 8.99 0.28
CA MET A 131 -24.07 7.59 0.62
C MET A 131 -24.74 6.58 -0.30
N SER A 132 -25.94 6.89 -0.81
CA SER A 132 -26.65 6.06 -1.77
C SER A 132 -25.88 5.79 -3.07
N LYS A 133 -24.97 6.70 -3.47
CA LYS A 133 -24.13 6.53 -4.65
C LYS A 133 -22.99 5.53 -4.44
N LEU A 134 -22.47 5.41 -3.21
CA LEU A 134 -21.44 4.44 -2.85
C LEU A 134 -22.00 3.01 -2.79
N ASP A 135 -23.30 2.87 -2.52
CA ASP A 135 -23.94 1.56 -2.47
C ASP A 135 -24.10 0.90 -3.86
N MET A 136 -24.15 1.69 -4.94
CA MET A 136 -24.30 1.21 -6.32
C MET A 136 -22.99 0.75 -6.96
N SER A 137 -21.85 1.36 -6.60
CA SER A 137 -20.54 0.95 -7.13
C SER A 137 -20.04 -0.38 -6.55
N ALA A 138 -20.54 -0.79 -5.39
CA ALA A 138 -20.12 -2.04 -4.74
C ALA A 138 -20.80 -3.31 -5.28
N SER A 139 -21.79 -3.18 -6.17
CA SER A 139 -22.51 -4.31 -6.77
C SER A 139 -21.92 -4.81 -8.11
N GLU A 140 -20.96 -4.10 -8.70
CA GLU A 140 -20.43 -4.43 -10.04
C GLU A 140 -19.09 -5.19 -10.01
N ASP A 141 -18.35 -5.21 -8.89
CA ASP A 141 -17.05 -5.89 -8.80
C ASP A 141 -17.15 -7.33 -8.25
N GLY A 142 -18.32 -7.95 -8.38
CA GLY A 142 -18.66 -9.26 -7.81
C GLY A 142 -18.49 -10.46 -8.74
N GLU A 143 -17.79 -10.36 -9.87
CA GLU A 143 -17.35 -11.54 -10.63
C GLU A 143 -15.92 -11.92 -10.22
N GLY A 144 -15.84 -12.60 -9.08
CA GLY A 144 -14.68 -13.40 -8.73
C GLY A 144 -14.53 -14.53 -9.75
N THR A 145 -13.49 -14.43 -10.58
CA THR A 145 -12.93 -15.55 -11.34
C THR A 145 -12.34 -16.57 -10.36
N ASP A 146 -13.18 -17.45 -9.85
CA ASP A 146 -12.78 -18.68 -9.16
C ASP A 146 -13.37 -19.88 -9.91
N ASN A 147 -12.73 -20.25 -11.02
CA ASN A 147 -12.73 -21.63 -11.51
C ASN A 147 -11.26 -22.06 -11.63
N ALA A 148 -10.78 -22.74 -10.59
CA ALA A 148 -9.71 -23.70 -10.74
C ALA A 148 -10.34 -25.01 -11.23
N ASP A 149 -9.89 -25.49 -12.39
CA ASP A 149 -9.53 -26.89 -12.67
C ASP A 149 -9.60 -27.16 -14.17
N THR A 150 -8.46 -26.99 -14.84
CA THR A 150 -8.09 -27.85 -15.97
C THR A 150 -6.56 -27.99 -15.98
N SER A 151 -6.01 -28.42 -14.85
CA SER A 151 -4.64 -28.92 -14.77
C SER A 151 -4.64 -30.43 -14.99
N GLU A 152 -5.12 -30.89 -16.14
CA GLU A 152 -4.89 -32.27 -16.62
C GLU A 152 -4.65 -32.37 -18.14
N SER A 153 -4.71 -31.28 -18.92
CA SER A 153 -4.46 -31.32 -20.38
C SER A 153 -3.24 -30.50 -20.86
N ALA A 154 -2.48 -29.88 -19.96
CA ALA A 154 -1.26 -29.13 -20.32
C ALA A 154 0.00 -30.02 -20.35
N ALA A 155 -0.02 -31.19 -19.73
CA ALA A 155 1.13 -32.10 -19.72
C ALA A 155 1.25 -32.96 -21.00
N GLU A 156 0.20 -33.08 -21.81
CA GLU A 156 0.26 -33.82 -23.09
C GLU A 156 0.64 -32.93 -24.28
N ASN A 157 0.51 -31.60 -24.18
CA ASN A 157 0.88 -30.70 -25.29
C ASN A 157 2.36 -30.31 -25.33
N GLU A 158 3.15 -30.50 -24.25
CA GLU A 158 4.60 -30.24 -24.30
C GLU A 158 5.42 -31.43 -24.85
N LEU A 159 4.84 -32.63 -24.95
CA LEU A 159 5.52 -33.80 -25.51
C LEU A 159 5.39 -33.92 -27.03
N MET A 160 4.54 -33.12 -27.69
CA MET A 160 4.34 -33.18 -29.13
C MET A 160 5.11 -32.09 -29.92
N GLU A 161 5.57 -31.01 -29.28
CA GLU A 161 6.39 -29.98 -29.95
C GLU A 161 7.91 -30.24 -29.88
N ILE A 162 8.37 -31.28 -29.17
CA ILE A 162 9.79 -31.68 -29.17
C ILE A 162 10.09 -32.67 -30.33
N GLY A 163 9.07 -33.17 -31.02
CA GLY A 163 9.20 -34.15 -32.09
C GLY A 163 9.69 -33.61 -33.44
N ASP A 164 9.47 -32.33 -33.74
CA ASP A 164 9.72 -31.79 -35.09
C ASP A 164 11.00 -30.96 -35.23
N GLU A 165 11.67 -30.57 -34.14
CA GLU A 165 12.98 -29.88 -34.20
C GLU A 165 14.16 -30.77 -33.78
N ALA A 166 13.99 -32.10 -33.75
CA ALA A 166 15.08 -33.04 -33.50
C ALA A 166 15.76 -33.57 -34.78
N ALA A 167 15.34 -33.14 -35.98
CA ALA A 167 15.80 -33.74 -37.24
C ALA A 167 16.90 -32.96 -37.98
N LYS A 168 17.57 -31.95 -37.39
CA LYS A 168 18.62 -31.21 -38.14
C LYS A 168 19.86 -30.72 -37.40
N ALA A 169 20.27 -31.34 -36.30
CA ALA A 169 21.53 -30.99 -35.65
C ALA A 169 22.32 -32.20 -35.14
N ASP A 170 22.88 -32.97 -36.08
CA ASP A 170 24.01 -33.86 -35.78
C ASP A 170 25.31 -33.15 -36.16
N ALA A 171 25.95 -32.51 -35.18
CA ALA A 171 27.37 -32.14 -35.19
C ALA A 171 27.85 -31.82 -33.75
N PRO A 172 28.97 -32.39 -33.27
CA PRO A 172 29.44 -32.21 -31.91
C PRO A 172 29.97 -30.79 -31.63
N ALA A 173 29.64 -30.27 -30.44
CA ALA A 173 30.03 -28.94 -29.98
C ALA A 173 31.57 -28.79 -29.82
N PRO A 174 32.19 -27.72 -30.33
CA PRO A 174 33.58 -27.38 -30.01
C PRO A 174 33.70 -26.77 -28.59
N ALA A 175 34.75 -27.18 -27.87
CA ALA A 175 35.08 -26.74 -26.51
C ALA A 175 35.12 -25.19 -26.34
N PRO A 176 34.73 -24.64 -25.18
CA PRO A 176 34.72 -23.20 -24.97
C PRO A 176 36.14 -22.62 -24.88
N ALA A 177 36.48 -21.76 -25.84
CA ALA A 177 37.71 -20.96 -25.86
C ALA A 177 37.69 -19.85 -24.78
N PRO A 178 38.86 -19.40 -24.27
CA PRO A 178 38.96 -18.52 -23.10
C PRO A 178 38.38 -17.12 -23.36
N ARG A 179 37.55 -16.64 -22.42
CA ARG A 179 36.88 -15.34 -22.48
C ARG A 179 37.90 -14.20 -22.55
N LYS A 180 37.89 -13.44 -23.65
CA LYS A 180 38.65 -12.19 -23.80
C LYS A 180 38.09 -11.13 -22.83
N ARG A 181 38.96 -10.66 -21.95
CA ARG A 181 38.72 -9.62 -20.94
C ARG A 181 38.45 -8.29 -21.66
N VAL A 182 37.19 -7.86 -21.70
CA VAL A 182 36.83 -6.53 -22.23
C VAL A 182 37.36 -5.46 -21.28
N GLN A 183 38.19 -4.60 -21.86
CA GLN A 183 39.01 -3.60 -21.20
C GLN A 183 38.16 -2.39 -20.80
N GLN A 184 37.65 -2.39 -19.56
CA GLN A 184 37.26 -1.15 -18.90
C GLN A 184 38.54 -0.40 -18.51
N ARG A 185 38.87 0.65 -19.27
CA ARG A 185 39.94 1.59 -18.91
C ARG A 185 39.51 2.41 -17.68
N ARG A 186 39.78 1.89 -16.49
CA ARG A 186 40.14 2.71 -15.32
C ARG A 186 41.65 2.79 -15.28
N ALA A 187 42.21 3.91 -15.71
CA ALA A 187 43.56 4.31 -15.36
C ALA A 187 43.46 5.55 -14.48
N LEU A 188 43.66 5.32 -13.19
CA LEU A 188 44.05 6.33 -12.22
C LEU A 188 45.55 6.11 -11.98
N LEU A 189 46.27 7.21 -11.78
CA LEU A 189 47.64 7.39 -11.25
C LEU A 189 48.82 7.53 -12.24
N TRP A 190 49.26 8.80 -12.33
CA TRP A 190 50.54 9.31 -11.81
C TRP A 190 51.82 9.15 -12.64
N ARG A 191 52.34 10.32 -13.06
CA ARG A 191 53.73 10.81 -13.28
C ARG A 191 53.83 11.42 -14.68
N GLN A 192 54.49 12.53 -14.98
CA GLN A 192 55.28 13.52 -14.24
C GLN A 192 55.75 14.48 -15.34
N THR A 193 55.30 15.73 -15.37
CA THR A 193 56.02 16.80 -16.09
C THR A 193 56.46 17.82 -15.05
N ALA A 194 57.62 17.54 -14.48
CA ALA A 194 58.43 18.53 -13.84
C ALA A 194 59.01 19.44 -14.95
N THR A 195 58.50 20.67 -15.04
CA THR A 195 59.31 21.82 -15.47
C THR A 195 58.91 23.01 -14.62
N SER A 196 59.55 23.09 -13.45
CA SER A 196 60.21 24.27 -12.90
C SER A 196 59.63 25.64 -13.26
N ARG A 197 59.08 26.34 -12.25
CA ARG A 197 59.65 27.59 -11.72
C ARG A 197 58.81 28.11 -10.54
N ASN A 198 59.48 28.14 -9.37
CA ASN A 198 59.39 29.16 -8.33
C ASN A 198 58.02 29.69 -7.92
N PHE A 199 57.54 29.30 -6.73
CA PHE A 199 57.54 30.26 -5.61
C PHE A 199 57.50 29.52 -4.27
N ARG A 200 58.54 29.76 -3.48
CA ARG A 200 58.82 29.20 -2.17
C ARG A 200 58.41 30.25 -1.12
N LEU A 201 57.74 29.77 -0.08
CA LEU A 201 57.71 30.26 1.32
C LEU A 201 58.27 31.65 1.64
N ARG A 202 57.43 32.47 2.28
CA ARG A 202 57.76 33.38 3.40
C ARG A 202 56.44 33.68 4.13
N ILE A 203 56.20 33.18 5.35
CA ILE A 203 56.70 33.59 6.67
C ILE A 203 56.20 35.00 7.08
N SER A 204 55.71 35.03 8.32
CA SER A 204 55.38 36.14 9.22
C SER A 204 53.98 36.75 9.07
N ALA A 205 53.09 36.64 10.06
CA ALA A 205 53.16 37.14 11.44
C ALA A 205 53.04 38.66 11.51
N ASP A 206 52.36 39.12 12.57
CA ASP A 206 51.99 40.49 12.97
C ASP A 206 50.59 40.93 12.50
N VAL A 207 49.70 41.45 13.35
CA VAL A 207 49.84 41.88 14.74
C VAL A 207 48.47 41.94 15.42
N ILE A 208 48.41 41.36 16.62
CA ILE A 208 47.55 41.75 17.73
C ILE A 208 48.22 42.98 18.35
N TYR A 209 47.51 44.09 18.53
CA TYR A 209 47.40 44.89 19.76
C TYR A 209 46.80 46.27 19.48
N GLY A 210 45.85 46.64 20.33
CA GLY A 210 45.13 47.91 20.39
C GLY A 210 43.89 47.74 21.27
#